data_AF-A0A6G3WTU9-F1
#
_entry.id   AF-A0A6G3WTU9-F1
#
_cell.length_a   1.000
_cell.length_b   1.000
_cell.length_c   1.000
_cell.angle_alpha   90.00
_cell.angle_beta   90.00
_cell.angle_gamma   90.00
#
_symmetry.space_group_name_H-M   'P 1'
#
loop_
_entity.id
_entity.type
_entity.pdbx_description
1 polymer ?
#
loop_
_entity_poly.entity_id
_entity_poly.type
_entity_poly.pdbx_seq_one_letter_code
_entity_poly.pdbx_strand_id
1 'polypeptide(L)'
;GMLAGIGLVLIGSQLYAMVGVGAPGNGLDNLAGLPELFTRITGAAAISSTAIGVGTIIVLILWKRLPGRLPQMLPGPLVAVGLATAAVAVFDLPVAPIKVQGLIDSLRLTGLDDFGLLADVGLLGVILAFTLIASAESLFSAAAVDRMHDGPRTRYNKELIAQGTGNTICGLVGALPMTAVIVRSAANVQAGA
;
A
#
# COMPACT_ATOMS: atom_id res chain seq x y z
N GLY A 1 17.83 3.75 2.58
CA GLY A 1 17.66 3.15 3.92
C GLY A 1 16.19 3.00 4.28
N MET A 2 15.52 4.10 4.63
CA MET A 2 14.13 4.12 5.11
C MET A 2 13.13 3.37 4.21
N LEU A 3 13.04 3.70 2.91
CA LEU A 3 12.11 3.03 1.97
C LEU A 3 12.37 1.52 1.83
N ALA A 4 13.63 1.09 1.92
CA ALA A 4 13.99 -0.33 1.87
C ALA A 4 13.54 -1.05 3.16
N GLY A 5 13.67 -0.40 4.32
CA GLY A 5 13.16 -0.93 5.59
C GLY A 5 11.63 -1.06 5.59
N ILE A 6 10.92 -0.03 5.15
CA ILE A 6 9.45 -0.07 4.98
C ILE A 6 9.06 -1.19 4.01
N GLY A 7 9.73 -1.25 2.84
CA GLY A 7 9.48 -2.28 1.84
C GLY A 7 9.68 -3.69 2.37
N LEU A 8 10.73 -3.93 3.17
CA LEU A 8 10.99 -5.24 3.77
C LEU A 8 9.88 -5.65 4.75
N VAL A 9 9.47 -4.75 5.65
CA VAL A 9 8.39 -5.00 6.61
C VAL A 9 7.04 -5.24 5.90
N LEU A 10 6.77 -4.48 4.83
CA LEU A 10 5.58 -4.68 4.01
C LEU A 10 5.60 -6.05 3.33
N ILE A 11 6.70 -6.43 2.67
CA ILE A 11 6.85 -7.74 2.02
C ILE A 11 6.62 -8.85 3.06
N GLY A 12 7.26 -8.75 4.23
CA GLY A 12 7.07 -9.72 5.32
C GLY A 12 5.60 -9.88 5.69
N SER A 13 4.88 -8.77 5.87
CA SER A 13 3.46 -8.78 6.21
C SER A 13 2.58 -9.33 5.08
N GLN A 14 2.88 -9.01 3.82
CA GLN A 14 2.13 -9.48 2.65
C GLN A 14 2.32 -10.98 2.38
N LEU A 15 3.42 -11.61 2.82
CA LEU A 15 3.60 -13.06 2.70
C LEU A 15 2.59 -13.83 3.55
N TYR A 16 2.25 -13.36 4.76
CA TYR A 16 1.19 -13.97 5.58
C TYR A 16 -0.18 -13.89 4.89
N ALA A 17 -0.51 -12.69 4.36
CA ALA A 17 -1.73 -12.49 3.60
C ALA A 17 -1.79 -13.39 2.34
N MET A 18 -0.67 -13.58 1.67
CA MET A 18 -0.56 -14.45 0.48
C MET A 18 -0.80 -15.92 0.81
N VAL A 19 -0.33 -16.40 1.97
CA VAL A 19 -0.56 -17.76 2.45
C VAL A 19 -1.97 -17.94 3.02
N GLY A 20 -2.66 -16.84 3.33
CA GLY A 20 -4.02 -16.85 3.90
C GLY A 20 -4.04 -17.04 5.41
N VAL A 21 -2.95 -16.66 6.10
CA VAL A 21 -2.84 -16.75 7.56
C VAL A 21 -2.73 -15.37 8.20
N GLY A 22 -3.21 -15.23 9.43
CA GLY A 22 -3.07 -13.98 10.19
C GLY A 22 -1.60 -13.68 10.51
N ALA A 23 -1.18 -12.44 10.27
CA ALA A 23 0.15 -12.00 10.64
C ALA A 23 0.27 -11.82 12.17
N PRO A 24 1.43 -12.14 12.79
CA PRO A 24 1.65 -11.99 14.23
C PRO A 24 1.45 -10.57 14.76
N GLY A 25 1.63 -9.55 13.91
CA GLY A 25 1.01 -8.22 14.10
C GLY A 25 1.97 -7.04 14.04
N ASN A 26 3.21 -7.18 14.50
CA ASN A 26 4.22 -6.12 14.37
C ASN A 26 5.19 -6.44 13.21
N GLY A 27 5.85 -5.41 12.67
CA GLY A 27 6.68 -5.56 11.48
C GLY A 27 7.90 -6.47 11.65
N LEU A 28 8.48 -6.50 12.86
CA LEU A 28 9.67 -7.30 13.16
C LEU A 28 9.32 -8.76 13.44
N ASP A 29 8.24 -9.05 14.16
CA ASP A 29 7.77 -10.41 14.41
C ASP A 29 7.25 -11.03 13.12
N ASN A 30 6.65 -10.24 12.23
CA ASN A 30 6.31 -10.71 10.88
C ASN A 30 7.57 -11.17 10.12
N LEU A 31 8.70 -10.47 10.25
CA LEU A 31 9.95 -10.89 9.62
C LEU A 31 10.59 -12.10 10.31
N ALA A 32 10.61 -12.10 11.64
CA ALA A 32 11.16 -13.19 12.43
C ALA A 32 10.38 -14.50 12.28
N GLY A 33 9.06 -14.42 12.06
CA GLY A 33 8.18 -15.56 11.88
C GLY A 33 8.13 -16.11 10.44
N LEU A 34 8.81 -15.50 9.46
CA LEU A 34 8.81 -15.98 8.07
C LEU A 34 9.32 -17.42 7.90
N PRO A 35 10.38 -17.88 8.60
CA PRO A 35 10.80 -19.28 8.49
C PRO A 35 9.70 -20.26 8.91
N GLU A 36 8.93 -19.91 9.94
CA GLU A 36 7.80 -20.71 10.41
C GLU A 36 6.58 -20.61 9.48
N LEU A 37 6.43 -19.52 8.73
CA LEU A 37 5.35 -19.39 7.75
C LEU A 37 5.43 -20.48 6.67
N PHE A 38 6.63 -20.86 6.23
CA PHE A 38 6.79 -21.90 5.20
C PHE A 38 6.33 -23.27 5.67
N THR A 39 6.43 -23.57 6.97
CA THR A 39 5.95 -24.85 7.52
C THR A 39 4.43 -24.89 7.68
N ARG A 40 3.76 -23.73 7.58
CA ARG A 40 2.30 -23.59 7.66
C ARG A 40 1.60 -23.76 6.30
N ILE A 41 2.36 -23.90 5.21
CA ILE A 41 1.82 -24.14 3.85
C ILE A 41 1.54 -25.64 3.66
N THR A 42 0.58 -26.18 4.40
CA THR A 42 0.24 -27.61 4.38
C THR A 42 -1.20 -27.88 3.98
N GLY A 43 -2.13 -26.97 4.29
CA GLY A 43 -3.54 -27.10 3.94
C GLY A 43 -3.84 -26.75 2.48
N ALA A 44 -4.86 -27.39 1.89
CA ALA A 44 -5.31 -27.11 0.52
C ALA A 44 -5.64 -25.62 0.28
N ALA A 45 -6.22 -24.94 1.28
CA ALA A 45 -6.49 -23.50 1.25
C ALA A 45 -5.21 -22.65 1.21
N ALA A 46 -4.21 -22.99 2.02
CA ALA A 46 -2.92 -22.28 2.07
C ALA A 46 -2.14 -22.47 0.77
N ILE A 47 -2.13 -23.70 0.23
CA ILE A 47 -1.50 -24.01 -1.07
C ILE A 47 -2.20 -23.24 -2.20
N SER A 48 -3.53 -23.25 -2.25
CA SER A 48 -4.30 -22.54 -3.28
C SER A 48 -4.09 -21.02 -3.21
N SER A 49 -4.13 -20.44 -2.01
CA SER A 49 -3.89 -19.00 -1.80
C SER A 49 -2.47 -18.60 -2.21
N THR A 50 -1.48 -19.42 -1.84
CA THR A 50 -0.08 -19.23 -2.22
C THR A 50 0.11 -19.33 -3.73
N ALA A 51 -0.52 -20.32 -4.38
CA ALA A 51 -0.46 -20.50 -5.83
C ALA A 51 -1.07 -19.31 -6.59
N ILE A 52 -2.21 -18.79 -6.13
CA ILE A 52 -2.82 -17.58 -6.68
C ILE A 52 -1.92 -16.35 -6.47
N GLY A 53 -1.32 -16.20 -5.29
CA GLY A 53 -0.39 -15.12 -5.00
C GLY A 53 0.84 -15.13 -5.90
N VAL A 54 1.51 -16.28 -6.03
CA VAL A 54 2.64 -16.47 -6.93
C VAL A 54 2.23 -16.25 -8.39
N GLY A 55 1.07 -16.79 -8.80
CA GLY A 55 0.51 -16.57 -10.13
C GLY A 55 0.27 -15.09 -10.44
N THR A 56 -0.24 -14.34 -9.47
CA THR A 56 -0.45 -12.88 -9.57
C THR A 56 0.88 -12.15 -9.80
N ILE A 57 1.94 -12.52 -9.07
CA ILE A 57 3.29 -11.94 -9.25
C ILE A 57 3.83 -12.26 -10.65
N ILE A 58 3.68 -13.52 -11.10
CA ILE A 58 4.09 -13.96 -12.43
C ILE A 58 3.39 -13.14 -13.51
N VAL A 59 2.06 -12.96 -13.40
CA VAL A 59 1.28 -12.12 -14.31
C VAL A 59 1.82 -10.69 -14.32
N LEU A 60 2.08 -10.08 -13.16
CA LEU A 60 2.61 -8.71 -13.10
C LEU A 60 3.99 -8.56 -13.76
N ILE A 61 4.87 -9.55 -13.63
CA ILE A 61 6.20 -9.55 -14.25
C ILE A 61 6.09 -9.73 -15.76
N LEU A 62 5.27 -10.69 -16.21
CA LEU A 62 5.04 -10.96 -17.63
C LEU A 62 4.33 -9.79 -18.33
N TRP A 63 3.38 -9.14 -17.65
CA TRP A 63 2.63 -8.01 -18.20
C TRP A 63 3.55 -6.85 -18.60
N LYS A 64 4.57 -6.57 -17.79
CA LYS A 64 5.60 -5.56 -18.10
C LYS A 64 6.49 -5.92 -19.29
N ARG A 65 6.55 -7.20 -19.66
CA ARG A 65 7.38 -7.71 -20.77
C ARG A 65 6.59 -7.91 -22.06
N LEU A 66 5.26 -7.78 -22.04
CA LEU A 66 4.45 -7.97 -23.24
C LEU A 66 4.66 -6.83 -24.24
N PRO A 67 5.01 -7.12 -25.50
CA PRO A 67 4.99 -6.11 -26.55
C PRO A 67 3.55 -5.81 -26.98
N GLY A 68 3.22 -4.53 -27.18
CA GLY A 68 1.94 -4.10 -27.78
C GLY A 68 1.23 -2.97 -27.04
N ARG A 69 0.02 -2.64 -27.50
CA ARG A 69 -0.81 -1.55 -26.96
C ARG A 69 -1.61 -1.94 -25.71
N LEU A 70 -1.85 -3.23 -25.49
CA LEU A 70 -2.63 -3.72 -24.34
C LEU A 70 -2.05 -3.29 -22.99
N PRO A 71 -0.74 -3.46 -22.71
CA PRO A 71 -0.15 -3.03 -21.44
C PRO A 71 -0.13 -1.52 -21.24
N GLN A 72 -0.25 -0.73 -22.31
CA GLN A 72 -0.34 0.73 -22.26
C GLN A 72 -1.76 1.21 -21.94
N MET A 73 -2.79 0.41 -22.28
CA MET A 73 -4.20 0.73 -22.04
C MET A 73 -4.71 0.22 -20.70
N LEU A 74 -4.25 -0.95 -20.25
CA LEU A 74 -4.70 -1.56 -18.99
C LEU A 74 -3.57 -1.67 -17.94
N PRO A 75 -3.78 -1.13 -16.73
CA PRO A 75 -2.89 -1.36 -15.60
C PRO A 75 -2.73 -2.85 -15.29
N GLY A 76 -1.48 -3.34 -15.25
CA GLY A 76 -1.16 -4.72 -14.89
C GLY A 76 -1.82 -5.23 -13.60
N PRO A 77 -1.90 -4.42 -12.51
CA PRO A 77 -2.62 -4.83 -11.31
C PRO A 77 -4.10 -5.19 -11.52
N LEU A 78 -4.82 -4.47 -12.39
CA LEU A 78 -6.22 -4.77 -12.67
C LEU A 78 -6.37 -6.12 -13.40
N VAL A 79 -5.47 -6.39 -14.35
CA VAL A 79 -5.48 -7.66 -15.07
C VAL A 79 -5.12 -8.82 -14.17
N ALA A 80 -4.11 -8.64 -13.32
CA ALA A 80 -3.69 -9.67 -12.38
C ALA A 80 -4.82 -10.03 -11.38
N VAL A 81 -5.49 -9.03 -10.82
CA VAL A 81 -6.66 -9.24 -9.94
C VAL A 81 -7.80 -9.91 -10.70
N GLY A 82 -8.14 -9.43 -11.90
CA GLY A 82 -9.21 -10.02 -12.71
C GLY A 82 -8.97 -11.49 -13.05
N LEU A 83 -7.74 -11.85 -13.44
CA LEU A 83 -7.35 -13.24 -13.73
C LEU A 83 -7.35 -14.11 -12.46
N ALA A 84 -6.85 -13.59 -11.34
CA ALA A 84 -6.88 -14.30 -10.07
C ALA A 84 -8.32 -14.58 -9.61
N THR A 85 -9.21 -13.58 -9.67
CA THR A 85 -10.63 -13.73 -9.33
C THR A 85 -11.32 -14.73 -10.26
N ALA A 86 -11.06 -14.67 -11.57
CA ALA A 86 -11.61 -15.62 -12.53
C ALA A 86 -11.12 -17.05 -12.26
N ALA A 87 -9.83 -17.24 -11.96
CA ALA A 87 -9.28 -18.55 -11.63
C ALA A 87 -9.92 -19.13 -10.36
N VAL A 88 -10.03 -18.34 -9.29
CA VAL A 88 -10.69 -18.78 -8.05
C VAL A 88 -12.14 -19.18 -8.30
N ALA A 89 -12.89 -18.40 -9.10
CA ALA A 89 -14.29 -18.67 -9.39
C ALA A 89 -14.50 -19.90 -10.31
N VAL A 90 -13.66 -20.10 -11.32
CA VAL A 90 -13.79 -21.20 -12.29
C VAL A 90 -13.36 -22.55 -11.69
N PHE A 91 -12.31 -22.55 -10.88
CA PHE A 91 -11.75 -23.76 -10.28
C PHE A 91 -12.29 -24.05 -8.88
N ASP A 92 -13.24 -23.24 -8.37
CA ASP A 92 -13.82 -23.33 -7.02
C ASP A 92 -12.75 -23.48 -5.94
N LEU A 93 -11.70 -22.65 -6.03
CA LEU A 93 -10.54 -22.78 -5.14
C LEU A 93 -10.90 -22.33 -3.72
N PRO A 94 -10.41 -23.03 -2.68
CA PRO A 94 -10.66 -22.70 -1.27
C PRO A 94 -9.83 -21.49 -0.82
N VAL A 95 -10.04 -20.34 -1.45
CA VAL A 95 -9.38 -19.06 -1.14
C VAL A 95 -10.41 -18.14 -0.48
N ALA A 96 -10.07 -17.57 0.67
CA ALA A 96 -10.96 -16.68 1.38
C ALA A 96 -11.20 -15.38 0.58
N PRO A 97 -12.44 -15.06 0.17
CA PRO A 97 -12.70 -13.83 -0.56
C PRO A 97 -12.63 -12.62 0.38
N ILE A 98 -12.05 -11.53 -0.12
CA ILE A 98 -12.07 -10.24 0.57
C ILE A 98 -13.47 -9.65 0.43
N LYS A 99 -14.22 -9.60 1.53
CA LYS A 99 -15.55 -8.97 1.57
C LYS A 99 -15.38 -7.46 1.72
N VAL A 100 -15.67 -6.71 0.68
CA VAL A 100 -15.80 -5.25 0.76
C VAL A 100 -17.25 -4.93 1.13
N GLN A 101 -17.48 -4.52 2.37
CA GLN A 101 -18.80 -4.13 2.87
C GLN A 101 -18.70 -2.75 3.52
N GLY A 102 -19.77 -1.95 3.41
CA GLY A 102 -19.91 -0.70 4.16
C GLY A 102 -18.90 0.39 3.79
N LEU A 103 -18.68 0.67 2.50
CA LEU A 103 -17.76 1.77 2.11
C LEU A 103 -18.23 3.13 2.66
N ILE A 104 -19.55 3.34 2.68
CA ILE A 104 -20.15 4.53 3.31
C ILE A 104 -20.11 4.41 4.84
N ASP A 105 -20.40 3.23 5.38
CA ASP A 105 -20.36 2.96 6.83
C ASP A 105 -18.95 3.04 7.42
N SER A 106 -17.91 2.93 6.58
CA SER A 106 -16.50 3.08 6.95
C SER A 106 -16.08 4.54 7.14
N LEU A 107 -16.89 5.50 6.67
CA LEU A 107 -16.69 6.93 6.94
C LEU A 107 -17.17 7.23 8.36
N ARG A 108 -16.26 7.08 9.32
CA ARG A 108 -16.50 7.49 10.70
C ARG A 108 -16.00 8.92 10.88
N LEU A 109 -16.92 9.87 10.92
CA LEU A 109 -16.60 11.26 11.26
C LEU A 109 -16.02 11.32 12.69
N THR A 110 -14.92 12.04 12.85
CA THR A 110 -14.29 12.23 14.17
C THR A 110 -15.24 12.96 15.10
N GLY A 111 -15.53 12.35 16.24
CA GLY A 111 -16.36 12.95 17.28
C GLY A 111 -15.54 13.86 18.19
N LEU A 112 -16.23 14.66 19.02
CA LEU A 112 -15.57 15.48 20.04
C LEU A 112 -14.81 14.61 21.06
N ASP A 113 -15.29 13.40 21.33
CA ASP A 113 -14.65 12.45 22.25
C ASP A 113 -13.27 11.98 21.76
N ASP A 114 -13.07 11.91 20.43
CA ASP A 114 -11.81 11.51 19.83
C ASP A 114 -10.72 12.58 20.04
N PHE A 115 -11.08 13.86 20.22
CA PHE A 115 -10.12 14.93 20.53
C PHE A 115 -9.52 14.79 21.93
N GLY A 116 -10.19 14.08 22.84
CA GLY A 116 -9.64 13.77 24.17
C GLY A 116 -8.35 12.96 24.09
N LEU A 117 -8.15 12.19 23.02
CA LEU A 117 -6.93 11.41 22.78
C LEU A 117 -5.69 12.30 22.57
N LEU A 118 -5.86 13.57 22.17
CA LEU A 118 -4.74 14.51 22.00
C LEU A 118 -4.07 14.89 23.33
N ALA A 119 -4.71 14.61 24.47
CA ALA A 119 -4.10 14.79 25.78
C ALA A 119 -3.06 13.68 26.11
N ASP A 120 -3.04 12.58 25.35
CA ASP A 120 -2.06 11.52 25.50
C ASP A 120 -0.70 11.93 24.88
N VAL A 121 0.30 12.10 25.75
CA VAL A 121 1.67 12.46 25.36
C VAL A 121 2.30 11.39 24.45
N GLY A 122 1.95 10.11 24.64
CA GLY A 122 2.39 9.02 23.78
C GLY A 122 1.85 9.17 22.36
N LEU A 123 0.56 9.54 22.23
CA LEU A 123 -0.04 9.80 20.93
C LEU A 123 0.58 11.02 20.24
N LEU A 124 0.87 12.09 20.98
CA LEU A 124 1.56 13.27 20.43
C LEU A 124 2.94 12.91 19.88
N GLY A 125 3.69 12.03 20.55
CA GLY A 125 4.97 11.51 20.05
C GLY A 125 4.81 10.76 18.72
N VAL A 126 3.78 9.91 18.61
CA VAL A 126 3.45 9.20 17.36
C VAL A 126 3.05 10.18 16.26
N ILE A 127 2.20 11.16 16.55
CA ILE A 127 1.78 12.21 15.59
C ILE A 127 2.99 12.99 15.07
N LEU A 128 3.89 13.39 15.97
CA LEU A 128 5.10 14.12 15.59
C LEU A 128 5.99 13.26 14.70
N ALA A 129 6.22 11.99 15.07
CA ALA A 129 7.00 11.06 14.26
C ALA A 129 6.42 10.86 12.86
N PHE A 130 5.10 10.59 12.75
CA PHE A 130 4.42 10.45 11.47
C PHE A 130 4.49 11.74 10.64
N THR A 131 4.30 12.90 11.26
CA THR A 131 4.38 14.21 10.58
C THR A 131 5.76 14.44 10.00
N LEU A 132 6.82 14.16 10.77
CA LEU A 132 8.20 14.31 10.30
C LEU A 132 8.53 13.32 9.18
N ILE A 133 8.17 12.05 9.33
CA ILE A 133 8.42 11.01 8.31
C ILE A 133 7.68 11.34 7.02
N ALA A 134 6.38 11.64 7.11
CA ALA A 134 5.56 11.93 5.94
C ALA A 134 6.00 13.22 5.22
N SER A 135 6.43 14.24 5.97
CA SER A 135 7.00 15.47 5.40
C SER A 135 8.33 15.20 4.67
N ALA A 136 9.20 14.39 5.27
CA ALA A 136 10.47 14.01 4.65
C ALA A 136 10.25 13.19 3.37
N GLU A 137 9.36 12.20 3.38
CA GLU A 137 9.03 11.40 2.19
C GLU A 137 8.43 12.26 1.07
N SER A 138 7.56 13.21 1.39
CA SER A 138 7.00 14.14 0.41
C SER A 138 8.09 15.02 -0.20
N LEU A 139 8.95 15.61 0.64
CA LEU A 139 10.03 16.46 0.17
C LEU A 139 11.04 15.71 -0.70
N PHE A 140 11.41 14.49 -0.31
CA PHE A 140 12.30 13.64 -1.11
C PHE A 140 11.65 13.17 -2.41
N SER A 141 10.35 12.85 -2.40
CA SER A 141 9.61 12.49 -3.61
C SER A 141 9.53 13.67 -4.57
N ALA A 142 9.20 14.86 -4.07
CA ALA A 142 9.17 16.09 -4.85
C ALA A 142 10.55 16.41 -5.45
N ALA A 143 11.61 16.39 -4.65
CA ALA A 143 12.97 16.65 -5.13
C ALA A 143 13.47 15.62 -6.16
N ALA A 144 13.02 14.37 -6.04
CA ALA A 144 13.35 13.33 -7.02
C ALA A 144 12.57 13.51 -8.33
N VAL A 145 11.29 13.88 -8.26
CA VAL A 145 10.44 14.15 -9.44
C VAL A 145 10.91 15.42 -10.17
N ASP A 146 11.31 16.46 -9.44
CA ASP A 146 11.91 17.68 -10.00
C ASP A 146 13.18 17.41 -10.81
N ARG A 147 13.86 16.27 -10.59
CA ARG A 147 15.03 15.84 -11.38
C ARG A 147 14.68 15.03 -12.63
N MET A 148 13.41 14.66 -12.81
CA MET A 148 12.92 13.88 -13.94
C MET A 148 12.31 14.77 -15.05
N HIS A 149 12.15 16.07 -14.81
CA HIS A 149 11.58 17.02 -15.77
C HIS A 149 12.28 18.37 -15.73
N ASP A 150 12.20 19.13 -16.82
CA ASP A 150 12.73 20.50 -16.92
C ASP A 150 11.68 21.59 -16.61
N GLY A 151 10.49 21.19 -16.17
CA GLY A 151 9.40 22.09 -15.79
C GLY A 151 9.63 22.89 -14.49
N PRO A 152 8.63 23.67 -14.05
CA PRO A 152 8.72 24.46 -12.82
C PRO A 152 9.02 23.57 -11.61
N ARG A 153 9.99 23.99 -10.78
CA ARG A 153 10.34 23.28 -9.55
C ARG A 153 9.23 23.31 -8.52
N THR A 154 9.19 22.27 -7.69
CA THR A 154 8.23 22.14 -6.62
C THR A 154 8.42 23.23 -5.55
N ARG A 155 7.32 23.84 -5.14
CA ARG A 155 7.30 24.79 -4.01
C ARG A 155 7.09 24.03 -2.71
N TYR A 156 8.18 23.60 -2.10
CA TYR A 156 8.16 22.72 -0.92
C TYR A 156 7.26 23.18 0.23
N ASN A 157 7.23 24.47 0.55
CA ASN A 157 6.32 24.99 1.59
C ASN A 157 4.84 24.78 1.24
N LYS A 158 4.47 24.92 -0.05
CA LYS A 158 3.09 24.66 -0.48
C LYS A 158 2.76 23.17 -0.44
N GLU A 159 3.72 22.31 -0.76
CA GLU A 159 3.57 20.86 -0.67
C GLU A 159 3.29 20.43 0.79
N LEU A 160 4.08 20.94 1.74
CA LEU A 160 3.88 20.62 3.16
C LEU A 160 2.53 21.13 3.69
N ILE A 161 2.11 22.34 3.29
CA ILE A 161 0.79 22.87 3.66
C ILE A 161 -0.32 22.00 3.05
N ALA A 162 -0.22 21.64 1.77
CA ALA A 162 -1.21 20.81 1.09
C ALA A 162 -1.32 19.43 1.74
N GLN A 163 -0.20 18.80 2.06
CA GLN A 163 -0.16 17.52 2.75
C GLN A 163 -0.74 17.60 4.17
N GLY A 164 -0.38 18.65 4.92
CA GLY A 164 -0.93 18.90 6.25
C GLY A 164 -2.46 19.04 6.21
N THR A 165 -2.97 19.92 5.34
CA THR A 165 -4.41 20.11 5.15
C THR A 165 -5.10 18.83 4.70
N GLY A 166 -4.53 18.08 3.75
CA GLY A 166 -5.07 16.80 3.30
C GLY A 166 -5.18 15.78 4.42
N ASN A 167 -4.13 15.64 5.23
CA ASN A 167 -4.11 14.71 6.37
C ASN A 167 -5.03 15.13 7.51
N THR A 168 -5.22 16.44 7.74
CA THR A 168 -6.26 16.93 8.65
C THR A 168 -7.65 16.51 8.18
N ILE A 169 -7.95 16.67 6.89
CA ILE A 169 -9.24 16.24 6.33
C ILE A 169 -9.39 14.72 6.44
N CYS A 170 -8.34 13.93 6.12
CA CYS A 170 -8.36 12.48 6.31
C CYS A 170 -8.71 12.11 7.74
N GLY A 171 -8.05 12.76 8.72
CA GLY A 171 -8.36 12.57 10.13
C GLY A 171 -9.83 12.80 10.45
N LEU A 172 -10.38 13.95 10.02
CA LEU A 172 -11.77 14.34 10.30
C LEU A 172 -12.83 13.38 9.75
N VAL A 173 -12.54 12.68 8.66
CA VAL A 173 -13.46 11.70 8.04
C VAL A 173 -13.13 10.26 8.40
N GLY A 174 -12.16 10.03 9.30
CA GLY A 174 -11.72 8.70 9.71
C GLY A 174 -10.94 7.95 8.62
N ALA A 175 -10.46 8.65 7.59
CA ALA A 175 -9.65 8.07 6.53
C ALA A 175 -8.18 7.92 6.96
N LEU A 176 -7.50 6.97 6.33
CA LEU A 176 -6.07 6.77 6.52
C LEU A 176 -5.27 8.00 6.03
N PRO A 177 -4.19 8.37 6.72
CA PRO A 177 -3.33 9.48 6.29
C PRO A 177 -2.72 9.19 4.92
N MET A 178 -2.54 10.26 4.14
CA MET A 178 -1.94 10.23 2.82
C MET A 178 -0.46 10.61 2.87
N THR A 179 0.31 10.02 1.95
CA THR A 179 1.72 10.31 1.69
C THR A 179 1.99 10.42 0.19
N ALA A 180 3.09 11.10 -0.17
CA ALA A 180 3.53 11.20 -1.55
C ALA A 180 4.03 9.84 -2.08
N VAL A 181 3.79 9.56 -3.37
CA VAL A 181 4.19 8.29 -4.00
C VAL A 181 5.03 8.55 -5.24
N ILE A 182 6.36 8.46 -5.10
CA ILE A 182 7.33 8.70 -6.17
C ILE A 182 7.08 7.85 -7.43
N VAL A 183 6.68 6.58 -7.27
CA VAL A 183 6.49 5.66 -8.41
C VAL A 183 5.37 6.11 -9.33
N ARG A 184 4.27 6.63 -8.76
CA ARG A 184 3.14 7.16 -9.55
C ARG A 184 3.51 8.49 -10.19
N SER A 185 4.18 9.37 -9.45
CA SER A 185 4.64 10.65 -10.00
C SER A 185 5.64 10.45 -11.14
N ALA A 186 6.60 9.53 -11.00
CA ALA A 186 7.55 9.19 -12.06
C ALA A 186 6.86 8.58 -13.29
N ALA A 187 5.84 7.75 -13.11
CA ALA A 187 5.03 7.23 -14.21
C ALA A 187 4.25 8.35 -14.93
N ASN A 188 3.73 9.33 -14.18
CA ASN A 188 3.04 10.50 -14.72
C ASN A 188 3.98 11.37 -15.58
N VAL A 189 5.20 11.64 -15.08
CA VAL A 189 6.23 12.37 -15.83
C VAL A 189 6.66 11.60 -17.09
N GLN A 190 6.86 10.28 -17.00
CA GLN A 190 7.17 9.44 -18.16
C GLN A 190 6.03 9.39 -19.19
N ALA A 191 4.79 9.54 -18.75
CA ALA A 191 3.62 9.65 -19.61
C ALA A 191 3.47 11.05 -20.26
N GLY A 192 4.34 12.01 -19.90
CA GLY A 192 4.40 13.34 -20.50
C GLY A 192 3.49 14.39 -19.85
N ALA A 193 3.02 14.13 -18.62
CA ALA A 193 2.24 15.07 -17.83
C ALA A 193 3.11 16.05 -17.02
#